data_AF-A0A813SHR6-F1
#
_entry.id   AF-A0A813SHR6-F1
#
_cell.length_a   1.000
_cell.length_b   1.000
_cell.length_c   1.000
_cell.angle_alpha   90.00
_cell.angle_beta   90.00
_cell.angle_gamma   90.00
#
_symmetry.space_group_name_H-M   'P 1'
#
loop_
_entity.id
_entity.type
_entity.pdbx_description
1 polymer ?
#
loop_
_entity_poly.entity_id
_entity_poly.type
_entity_poly.pdbx_seq_one_letter_code
_entity_poly.pdbx_strand_id
1 'polypeptide(L)'
;MKVPSKEDLRRLFNFLKSRLFRLNLFNTASEDETIIQNERRSTRLYLVLLVTSMIVFLVYYSAALYTEDIFIPSPSLIEYDRIQNETSLQCPCTNITVKYEVFAEIVPTYHQLCESDFVSDEWINRLLRLYEQSWNDSTPIDFRRIGVFQFQTLRSLCQLANDTISRSLQSFNYTDFVQSQLVSPEIFEAQIGSFIKEFIEETPKTFIRAFNFMRDTTAQSLFMTGASITSVRPVTQYRLEIYNPSIVPYPGVNYTFTDNSTCVCSSSTATTCMGLATFDNNVLPGFQTGCYMLNALMNSTLEAFDNQTIINKLNNSSRSFQKLNSSNSNRTIEKLLGQMFVQFWSNSTSYEKYFQKCAPKSCSYRKNHHHSFWEILLSLIGFFQGASTVLGILSPLLIIKIWPKVRNKICKRTSPTTQTVVMETMPEICVLRIFHTLKTSSHDFCLMTPLVPVAQSLKEPADSSTEFFLVIRSAELS
;
A
#
# COMPACT_ATOMS: atom_id res chain seq x y z
N MET A 1 41.27 51.32 4.52
CA MET A 1 42.37 50.40 4.14
C MET A 1 42.74 50.68 2.68
N LYS A 2 44.01 51.05 2.40
CA LYS A 2 44.49 51.25 1.02
C LYS A 2 44.53 49.89 0.33
N VAL A 3 43.79 49.73 -0.77
CA VAL A 3 43.89 48.56 -1.64
C VAL A 3 45.29 48.57 -2.26
N PRO A 4 46.08 47.49 -2.12
CA PRO A 4 47.45 47.45 -2.64
C PRO A 4 47.44 47.61 -4.17
N SER A 5 48.38 48.40 -4.70
CA SER A 5 48.46 48.63 -6.14
C SER A 5 48.91 47.36 -6.87
N LYS A 6 48.58 47.23 -8.16
CA LYS A 6 48.97 46.09 -9.00
C LYS A 6 50.50 45.94 -9.08
N GLU A 7 51.24 47.05 -9.02
CA GLU A 7 52.70 47.08 -8.89
C GLU A 7 53.19 46.45 -7.58
N ASP A 8 52.53 46.73 -6.45
CA ASP A 8 52.92 46.22 -5.13
C ASP A 8 52.74 44.70 -5.04
N LEU A 9 51.63 44.19 -5.58
CA LEU A 9 51.40 42.75 -5.71
C LEU A 9 52.44 42.06 -6.60
N ARG A 10 52.83 42.71 -7.71
CA ARG A 10 53.84 42.17 -8.63
C ARG A 10 55.24 42.16 -8.00
N ARG A 11 55.59 43.19 -7.23
CA ARG A 11 56.85 43.24 -6.46
C ARG A 11 56.87 42.17 -5.37
N LEU A 12 55.78 41.99 -4.62
CA LEU A 12 55.65 40.95 -3.61
C LEU A 12 55.79 39.55 -4.22
N PHE A 13 55.13 39.30 -5.35
CA PHE A 13 55.22 38.03 -6.07
C PHE A 13 56.65 37.73 -6.54
N ASN A 14 57.33 38.71 -7.12
CA ASN A 14 58.72 38.56 -7.56
C ASN A 14 59.69 38.34 -6.38
N PHE A 15 59.45 39.02 -5.25
CA PHE A 15 60.21 38.83 -4.02
C PHE A 15 60.04 37.41 -3.47
N LEU A 16 58.80 36.94 -3.32
CA LEU A 16 58.47 35.58 -2.87
C LEU A 16 59.02 34.52 -3.82
N LYS A 17 58.87 34.70 -5.13
CA LYS A 17 59.44 33.82 -6.16
C LYS A 17 60.96 33.70 -5.99
N SER A 18 61.68 34.81 -5.85
CA SER A 18 63.14 34.79 -5.69
C SER A 18 63.61 34.10 -4.41
N ARG A 19 62.81 34.16 -3.33
CA ARG A 19 63.07 33.47 -2.06
C ARG A 19 62.76 31.96 -2.17
N LEU A 20 61.64 31.59 -2.79
CA LEU A 20 61.27 30.19 -3.02
C LEU A 20 62.28 29.45 -3.89
N PHE A 21 62.80 30.11 -4.94
CA PHE A 21 63.79 29.49 -5.85
C PHE A 21 65.14 29.19 -5.20
N ARG A 22 65.48 29.91 -4.11
CA ARG A 22 66.72 29.75 -3.34
C ARG A 22 66.54 28.88 -2.09
N LEU A 23 65.32 28.42 -1.81
CA LEU A 23 65.02 27.61 -0.65
C LEU A 23 65.63 26.21 -0.80
N ASN A 24 66.35 25.77 0.21
CA ASN A 24 66.84 24.40 0.36
C ASN A 24 66.50 23.91 1.77
N LEU A 25 65.40 23.17 1.91
CA LEU A 25 64.91 22.69 3.21
C LEU A 25 65.73 21.51 3.75
N PHE A 26 66.47 20.83 2.88
CA PHE A 26 67.23 19.60 3.18
C PHE A 26 68.75 19.83 3.15
N ASN A 27 69.20 21.04 3.49
CA ASN A 27 70.61 21.42 3.44
C ASN A 27 71.48 20.59 4.40
N THR A 28 72.48 19.88 3.87
CA THR A 28 73.44 19.09 4.67
C THR A 28 74.82 19.74 4.85
N ALA A 29 75.00 21.02 4.46
CA ALA A 29 76.28 21.74 4.50
C ALA A 29 77.40 21.09 3.65
N SER A 30 77.03 20.30 2.65
CA SER A 30 77.96 19.68 1.69
C SER A 30 78.48 20.69 0.66
N GLU A 31 79.76 20.60 0.30
CA GLU A 31 80.38 21.39 -0.78
C GLU A 31 80.17 20.78 -2.18
N ASP A 32 79.69 19.53 -2.26
CA ASP A 32 79.41 18.85 -3.53
C ASP A 32 78.19 19.46 -4.25
N GLU A 33 78.44 20.00 -5.44
CA GLU A 33 77.43 20.64 -6.29
C GLU A 33 76.27 19.68 -6.66
N THR A 34 76.56 18.38 -6.82
CA THR A 34 75.55 17.37 -7.17
C THR A 34 74.61 17.08 -6.01
N ILE A 35 75.13 17.10 -4.78
CA ILE A 35 74.35 16.94 -3.54
C ILE A 35 73.44 18.16 -3.37
N ILE A 36 73.99 19.37 -3.51
CA ILE A 36 73.22 20.62 -3.40
C ILE A 36 72.08 20.68 -4.44
N GLN A 37 72.32 20.22 -5.67
CA GLN A 37 71.28 20.17 -6.71
C GLN A 37 70.15 19.17 -6.36
N ASN A 38 70.47 18.02 -5.80
CA ASN A 38 69.48 17.02 -5.38
C ASN A 38 68.67 17.48 -4.15
N GLU A 39 69.28 18.18 -3.21
CA GLU A 39 68.57 18.78 -2.07
C GLU A 39 67.57 19.87 -2.50
N ARG A 40 67.98 20.74 -3.46
CA ARG A 40 67.08 21.75 -4.06
C ARG A 40 65.92 21.11 -4.83
N ARG A 41 66.17 20.01 -5.56
CA ARG A 41 65.11 19.24 -6.25
C ARG A 41 64.16 18.57 -5.26
N SER A 42 64.68 18.02 -4.16
CA SER A 42 63.88 17.45 -3.08
C SER A 42 62.99 18.50 -2.42
N THR A 43 63.52 19.71 -2.20
CA THR A 43 62.77 20.84 -1.65
C THR A 43 61.61 21.26 -2.56
N ARG A 44 61.83 21.31 -3.89
CA ARG A 44 60.77 21.65 -4.85
C ARG A 44 59.70 20.58 -4.93
N LEU A 45 60.09 19.30 -4.96
CA LEU A 45 59.15 18.18 -4.95
C LEU A 45 58.30 18.18 -3.68
N TYR A 46 58.93 18.37 -2.52
CA TYR A 46 58.25 18.51 -1.23
C TYR A 46 57.18 19.59 -1.26
N LEU A 47 57.52 20.82 -1.70
CA LEU A 47 56.58 21.94 -1.73
C LEU A 47 55.42 21.71 -2.69
N VAL A 48 55.68 21.13 -3.88
CA VAL A 48 54.61 20.83 -4.84
C VAL A 48 53.65 19.79 -4.27
N LEU A 49 54.17 18.68 -3.73
CA LEU A 49 53.36 17.62 -3.15
C LEU A 49 52.57 18.09 -1.92
N LEU A 50 53.18 18.95 -1.10
CA LEU A 50 52.51 19.53 0.07
C LEU A 50 51.34 20.43 -0.37
N VAL A 51 51.55 21.32 -1.35
CA VAL A 51 50.48 22.20 -1.83
C VAL A 51 49.37 21.42 -2.53
N THR A 52 49.70 20.44 -3.38
CA THR A 52 48.68 19.63 -4.06
C THR A 52 47.87 18.80 -3.07
N SER A 53 48.52 18.19 -2.08
CA SER A 53 47.83 17.43 -1.04
C SER A 53 46.91 18.31 -0.18
N MET A 54 47.33 19.53 0.19
CA MET A 54 46.47 20.48 0.90
C MET A 54 45.23 20.86 0.08
N ILE A 55 45.39 21.10 -1.23
CA ILE A 55 44.26 21.45 -2.10
C ILE A 55 43.27 20.29 -2.22
N VAL A 56 43.77 19.07 -2.45
CA VAL A 56 42.92 17.88 -2.54
C VAL A 56 42.17 17.64 -1.24
N PHE A 57 42.85 17.77 -0.09
CA PHE A 57 42.21 17.61 1.22
C PHE A 57 41.14 18.68 1.45
N LEU A 58 41.41 19.95 1.12
CA LEU A 58 40.44 21.03 1.24
C LEU A 58 39.19 20.78 0.40
N VAL A 59 39.35 20.39 -0.87
CA VAL A 59 38.23 20.09 -1.77
C VAL A 59 37.43 18.90 -1.25
N TYR A 60 38.10 17.84 -0.82
CA TYR A 60 37.44 16.66 -0.27
C TYR A 60 36.65 17.00 1.00
N TYR A 61 37.29 17.65 1.97
CA TYR A 61 36.69 17.90 3.29
C TYR A 61 35.59 18.97 3.23
N SER A 62 35.64 19.89 2.26
CA SER A 62 34.55 20.85 2.02
C SER A 62 33.33 20.23 1.31
N ALA A 63 33.56 19.24 0.43
CA ALA A 63 32.49 18.53 -0.25
C ALA A 63 31.88 17.40 0.59
N ALA A 64 32.63 16.87 1.57
CA ALA A 64 32.16 15.83 2.46
C ALA A 64 30.98 16.31 3.33
N LEU A 65 29.94 15.48 3.37
CA LEU A 65 28.84 15.62 4.31
C LEU A 65 29.10 14.71 5.49
N TYR A 66 28.78 15.20 6.69
CA TYR A 66 28.64 14.34 7.86
C TYR A 66 27.17 14.25 8.26
N THR A 67 26.82 13.15 8.90
CA THR A 67 25.47 12.88 9.36
C THR A 67 25.41 13.02 10.87
N GLU A 68 24.43 13.79 11.34
CA GLU A 68 24.11 13.96 12.76
C GLU A 68 22.75 13.29 13.04
N ASP A 69 22.70 12.46 14.08
CA ASP A 69 21.46 11.85 14.57
C ASP A 69 20.83 12.78 15.62
N ILE A 70 19.65 13.32 15.31
CA ILE A 70 18.88 14.16 16.23
C ILE A 70 17.90 13.26 16.99
N PHE A 71 17.90 13.36 18.33
CA PHE A 71 17.08 12.53 19.21
C PHE A 71 16.08 13.36 20.00
N ILE A 72 14.81 12.96 19.98
CA ILE A 72 13.71 13.60 20.68
C ILE A 72 13.04 12.57 21.60
N PRO A 73 13.23 12.67 22.93
CA PRO A 73 12.59 11.75 23.87
C PRO A 73 11.09 12.04 23.98
N SER A 74 10.26 10.99 23.96
CA SER A 74 8.82 11.03 24.22
C SER A 74 8.08 12.22 23.59
N PRO A 75 8.08 12.34 22.25
CA PRO A 75 7.57 13.52 21.57
C PRO A 75 6.06 13.67 21.73
N SER A 76 5.61 14.92 21.84
CA SER A 76 4.21 15.30 21.69
C SER A 76 3.77 15.25 20.22
N LEU A 77 2.46 15.21 19.97
CA LEU A 77 1.92 15.22 18.60
C LEU A 77 2.39 16.45 17.81
N ILE A 78 2.42 17.61 18.46
CA ILE A 78 2.89 18.87 17.85
C ILE A 78 4.37 18.81 17.46
N GLU A 79 5.20 18.12 18.25
CA GLU A 79 6.61 17.93 17.92
C GLU A 79 6.79 16.94 16.77
N TYR A 80 5.99 15.87 16.75
CA TYR A 80 5.96 14.93 15.64
C TYR A 80 5.55 15.59 14.33
N ASP A 81 4.50 16.42 14.34
CA ASP A 81 3.99 17.11 13.15
C ASP A 81 5.04 17.99 12.47
N ARG A 82 6.01 18.51 13.24
CA ARG A 82 7.11 19.33 12.73
C ARG A 82 8.20 18.53 12.02
N ILE A 83 8.35 17.24 12.35
CA ILE A 83 9.43 16.37 11.86
C ILE A 83 8.95 15.23 10.97
N GLN A 84 7.63 15.02 10.83
CA GLN A 84 7.05 13.90 10.09
C GLN A 84 7.52 13.78 8.63
N ASN A 85 7.95 14.90 8.03
CA ASN A 85 8.44 14.96 6.64
C ASN A 85 9.92 14.54 6.50
N GLU A 86 10.62 14.24 7.59
CA GLU A 86 12.00 13.81 7.56
C GLU A 86 12.11 12.36 7.04
N THR A 87 12.91 12.16 5.98
CA THR A 87 12.97 10.87 5.25
C THR A 87 13.55 9.72 6.05
N SER A 88 14.33 10.03 7.09
CA SER A 88 15.00 9.06 7.95
C SER A 88 14.37 8.98 9.35
N LEU A 89 13.16 9.53 9.51
CA LEU A 89 12.45 9.54 10.78
C LEU A 89 12.12 8.12 11.24
N GLN A 90 12.48 7.83 12.48
CA GLN A 90 12.16 6.58 13.17
C GLN A 90 11.60 6.92 14.54
N CYS A 91 10.44 6.35 14.86
CA CYS A 91 9.68 6.65 16.06
C CYS A 91 9.12 5.34 16.63
N PRO A 92 9.91 4.54 17.37
CA PRO A 92 9.42 3.30 17.98
C PRO A 92 8.25 3.55 18.93
N CYS A 93 7.17 2.79 18.76
CA CYS A 93 6.02 2.84 19.66
C CYS A 93 6.34 2.20 21.02
N THR A 94 5.70 2.67 22.09
CA THR A 94 5.66 1.96 23.37
C THR A 94 4.75 0.74 23.28
N ASN A 95 3.56 0.93 22.71
CA ASN A 95 2.61 -0.14 22.47
C ASN A 95 2.63 -0.49 20.97
N ILE A 96 3.02 -1.72 20.66
CA ILE A 96 3.10 -2.19 19.28
C ILE A 96 1.75 -2.65 18.71
N THR A 97 0.75 -2.81 19.58
CA THR A 97 -0.60 -3.26 19.23
C THR A 97 -1.61 -2.23 19.73
N VAL A 98 -2.47 -1.77 18.83
CA VAL A 98 -3.59 -0.88 19.16
C VAL A 98 -4.85 -1.44 18.52
N LYS A 99 -5.89 -1.69 19.30
CA LYS A 99 -7.17 -2.14 18.77
C LYS A 99 -7.83 -1.08 17.89
N TYR A 100 -8.51 -1.52 16.83
CA TYR A 100 -9.22 -0.61 15.92
C TYR A 100 -10.30 0.21 16.63
N GLU A 101 -10.99 -0.32 17.65
CA GLU A 101 -12.03 0.40 18.41
C GLU A 101 -11.56 1.72 19.03
N VAL A 102 -10.24 1.88 19.23
CA VAL A 102 -9.66 3.10 19.79
C VAL A 102 -9.78 4.26 18.81
N PHE A 103 -9.49 4.02 17.53
CA PHE A 103 -9.22 5.07 16.56
C PHE A 103 -10.09 4.99 15.31
N ALA A 104 -10.86 3.93 15.11
CA ALA A 104 -11.74 3.75 13.96
C ALA A 104 -13.16 3.45 14.44
N GLU A 105 -14.15 4.05 13.77
CA GLU A 105 -15.56 3.83 14.02
C GLU A 105 -16.27 3.56 12.70
N ILE A 106 -17.12 2.53 12.67
CA ILE A 106 -17.96 2.16 11.52
C ILE A 106 -19.40 2.02 12.01
N VAL A 107 -20.30 2.81 11.45
CA VAL A 107 -21.72 2.84 11.82
C VAL A 107 -22.57 2.55 10.58
N PRO A 108 -23.29 1.41 10.53
CA PRO A 108 -24.26 1.13 9.48
C PRO A 108 -25.53 1.96 9.72
N THR A 109 -26.09 2.53 8.64
CA THR A 109 -27.48 3.01 8.65
C THR A 109 -28.33 2.06 7.84
N TYR A 110 -29.30 1.42 8.49
CA TYR A 110 -30.18 0.45 7.86
C TYR A 110 -31.27 1.13 7.04
N HIS A 111 -31.75 0.41 6.05
CA HIS A 111 -32.89 0.81 5.24
C HIS A 111 -34.15 0.77 6.09
N GLN A 112 -34.99 1.81 5.97
CA GLN A 112 -36.22 2.01 6.77
C GLN A 112 -37.11 0.75 6.85
N LEU A 113 -37.11 -0.09 5.80
CA LEU A 113 -37.84 -1.37 5.80
C LEU A 113 -37.59 -2.23 7.05
N CYS A 114 -36.32 -2.36 7.48
CA CYS A 114 -35.96 -3.19 8.63
C CYS A 114 -36.24 -2.52 9.99
N GLU A 115 -36.64 -1.24 9.99
CA GLU A 115 -37.01 -0.47 11.19
C GLU A 115 -38.50 -0.09 11.18
N SER A 116 -39.23 -0.48 10.14
CA SER A 116 -40.63 -0.13 9.93
C SER A 116 -41.60 -1.09 10.60
N ASP A 117 -42.88 -0.71 10.61
CA ASP A 117 -43.98 -1.56 11.09
C ASP A 117 -44.03 -2.92 10.37
N PHE A 118 -43.52 -3.03 9.15
CA PHE A 118 -43.58 -4.25 8.34
C PHE A 118 -42.81 -5.43 8.92
N VAL A 119 -41.82 -5.19 9.78
CA VAL A 119 -41.10 -6.26 10.49
C VAL A 119 -41.56 -6.41 11.95
N SER A 120 -42.60 -5.68 12.35
CA SER A 120 -43.16 -5.76 13.70
C SER A 120 -44.03 -7.00 13.89
N ASP A 121 -44.15 -7.46 15.14
CA ASP A 121 -45.11 -8.52 15.51
C ASP A 121 -46.55 -8.13 15.18
N GLU A 122 -46.90 -6.86 15.31
CA GLU A 122 -48.27 -6.38 15.10
C GLU A 122 -48.71 -6.52 13.64
N TRP A 123 -47.84 -6.14 12.69
CA TRP A 123 -48.10 -6.32 11.27
C TRP A 123 -48.23 -7.80 10.90
N ILE A 124 -47.29 -8.62 11.39
CA ILE A 124 -47.30 -10.06 11.13
C ILE A 124 -48.57 -10.71 11.71
N ASN A 125 -48.96 -10.35 12.94
CA ASN A 125 -50.19 -10.83 13.56
C ASN A 125 -51.45 -10.36 12.81
N ARG A 126 -51.42 -9.17 12.23
CA ARG A 126 -52.51 -8.68 11.37
C ARG A 126 -52.66 -9.55 10.12
N LEU A 127 -51.56 -9.90 9.45
CA LEU A 127 -51.56 -10.80 8.30
C LEU A 127 -51.99 -12.22 8.67
N LEU A 128 -51.61 -12.71 9.86
CA LEU A 128 -52.06 -14.01 10.36
C LEU A 128 -53.59 -14.08 10.49
N ARG A 129 -54.24 -13.03 11.01
CA ARG A 129 -55.72 -12.96 11.07
C ARG A 129 -56.38 -12.98 9.69
N LEU A 130 -55.77 -12.31 8.70
CA LEU A 130 -56.26 -12.36 7.31
C LEU A 130 -56.15 -13.77 6.72
N TYR A 131 -55.05 -14.46 7.02
CA TYR A 131 -54.84 -15.83 6.59
C TYR A 131 -55.90 -16.76 7.17
N GLU A 132 -56.15 -16.69 8.49
CA GLU A 132 -57.18 -17.49 9.18
C GLU A 132 -58.59 -17.25 8.60
N GLN A 133 -58.93 -16.00 8.28
CA GLN A 133 -60.23 -15.63 7.72
C GLN A 133 -60.46 -16.11 6.27
N SER A 134 -59.40 -16.42 5.52
CA SER A 134 -59.45 -16.72 4.08
C SER A 134 -59.13 -18.18 3.74
N TRP A 135 -59.06 -19.06 4.74
CA TRP A 135 -58.59 -20.45 4.60
C TRP A 135 -59.37 -21.26 3.54
N ASN A 136 -60.67 -21.01 3.38
CA ASN A 136 -61.54 -21.80 2.51
C ASN A 136 -61.73 -21.25 1.08
N ASP A 137 -61.43 -19.97 0.82
CA ASP A 137 -61.82 -19.29 -0.42
C ASP A 137 -60.64 -18.71 -1.25
N SER A 138 -59.42 -18.86 -0.75
CA SER A 138 -58.23 -18.27 -1.38
C SER A 138 -57.53 -19.20 -2.38
N THR A 139 -57.20 -18.66 -3.54
CA THR A 139 -56.40 -19.34 -4.58
C THR A 139 -54.93 -19.45 -4.16
N PRO A 140 -54.14 -20.36 -4.75
CA PRO A 140 -52.70 -20.45 -4.54
C PRO A 140 -51.89 -19.15 -4.59
N ILE A 141 -52.33 -18.21 -5.42
CA ILE A 141 -51.67 -16.94 -5.70
C ILE A 141 -52.19 -15.81 -4.81
N ASP A 142 -53.10 -16.11 -3.89
CA ASP A 142 -53.66 -15.14 -2.94
C ASP A 142 -52.61 -14.75 -1.89
N PHE A 143 -52.36 -13.44 -1.80
CA PHE A 143 -51.40 -12.84 -0.89
C PHE A 143 -51.67 -13.24 0.56
N ARG A 144 -52.92 -13.45 0.97
CA ARG A 144 -53.26 -13.83 2.36
C ARG A 144 -52.61 -15.15 2.76
N ARG A 145 -52.36 -16.06 1.82
CA ARG A 145 -51.70 -17.36 2.08
C ARG A 145 -50.20 -17.26 2.26
N ILE A 146 -49.55 -16.29 1.62
CA ILE A 146 -48.09 -16.16 1.58
C ILE A 146 -47.56 -15.00 2.42
N GLY A 147 -48.36 -13.96 2.64
CA GLY A 147 -47.94 -12.69 3.21
C GLY A 147 -47.37 -12.87 4.62
N VAL A 148 -48.08 -13.56 5.52
CA VAL A 148 -47.60 -13.76 6.90
C VAL A 148 -46.19 -14.34 6.94
N PHE A 149 -45.91 -15.31 6.08
CA PHE A 149 -44.63 -15.99 6.02
C PHE A 149 -43.56 -15.18 5.28
N GLN A 150 -43.92 -14.44 4.24
CA GLN A 150 -43.02 -13.51 3.55
C GLN A 150 -42.51 -12.43 4.51
N PHE A 151 -43.40 -11.85 5.32
CA PHE A 151 -43.02 -10.82 6.29
C PHE A 151 -42.28 -11.37 7.51
N GLN A 152 -42.61 -12.59 7.96
CA GLN A 152 -41.77 -13.31 8.93
C GLN A 152 -40.36 -13.56 8.40
N THR A 153 -40.24 -13.99 7.14
CA THR A 153 -38.96 -14.21 6.47
C THR A 153 -38.18 -12.90 6.34
N LEU A 154 -38.85 -11.81 5.92
CA LEU A 154 -38.24 -10.49 5.84
C LEU A 154 -37.68 -10.04 7.19
N ARG A 155 -38.45 -10.20 8.28
CA ARG A 155 -37.99 -9.89 9.63
C ARG A 155 -36.75 -10.70 10.01
N SER A 156 -36.77 -12.01 9.77
CA SER A 156 -35.62 -12.88 10.05
C SER A 156 -34.39 -12.48 9.25
N LEU A 157 -34.55 -12.05 7.99
CA LEU A 157 -33.44 -11.57 7.16
C LEU A 157 -32.88 -10.23 7.66
N CYS A 158 -33.74 -9.30 8.09
CA CYS A 158 -33.30 -8.05 8.73
C CYS A 158 -32.52 -8.31 10.03
N GLN A 159 -33.02 -9.20 10.88
CA GLN A 159 -32.35 -9.60 12.13
C GLN A 159 -31.00 -10.28 11.84
N LEU A 160 -30.98 -11.25 10.94
CA LEU A 160 -29.76 -11.98 10.58
C LEU A 160 -28.71 -11.05 9.97
N ALA A 161 -29.12 -10.09 9.13
CA ALA A 161 -28.24 -9.07 8.58
C ALA A 161 -27.63 -8.21 9.70
N ASN A 162 -28.46 -7.71 10.62
CA ASN A 162 -28.01 -6.91 11.75
C ASN A 162 -27.05 -7.69 12.67
N ASP A 163 -27.40 -8.91 13.05
CA ASP A 163 -26.57 -9.76 13.91
C ASP A 163 -25.24 -10.12 13.23
N THR A 164 -25.25 -10.30 11.92
CA THR A 164 -24.02 -10.57 11.15
C THR A 164 -23.13 -9.33 11.12
N ILE A 165 -23.67 -8.14 10.85
CA ILE A 165 -22.91 -6.89 10.88
C ILE A 165 -22.38 -6.61 12.29
N SER A 166 -23.20 -6.79 13.33
CA SER A 166 -22.80 -6.59 14.72
C SER A 166 -21.62 -7.50 15.11
N ARG A 167 -21.67 -8.78 14.75
CA ARG A 167 -20.55 -9.72 14.99
C ARG A 167 -19.31 -9.37 14.16
N SER A 168 -19.48 -8.98 12.91
CA SER A 168 -18.35 -8.53 12.07
C SER A 168 -17.72 -7.26 12.63
N LEU A 169 -18.51 -6.28 13.06
CA LEU A 169 -18.04 -5.06 13.72
C LEU A 169 -17.31 -5.35 15.03
N GLN A 170 -17.81 -6.30 15.83
CA GLN A 170 -17.10 -6.76 17.01
C GLN A 170 -15.74 -7.33 16.62
N SER A 171 -15.68 -8.23 15.64
CA SER A 171 -14.39 -8.78 15.16
C SER A 171 -13.45 -7.68 14.67
N PHE A 172 -13.95 -6.71 13.92
CA PHE A 172 -13.18 -5.55 13.45
C PHE A 172 -12.62 -4.74 14.63
N ASN A 173 -13.47 -4.36 15.57
CA ASN A 173 -13.13 -3.53 16.73
C ASN A 173 -12.05 -4.16 17.62
N TYR A 174 -12.11 -5.49 17.78
CA TYR A 174 -11.14 -6.27 18.58
C TYR A 174 -9.90 -6.71 17.80
N THR A 175 -9.81 -6.41 16.50
CA THR A 175 -8.59 -6.68 15.72
C THR A 175 -7.48 -5.73 16.17
N ASP A 176 -6.25 -6.23 16.23
CA ASP A 176 -5.08 -5.43 16.56
C ASP A 176 -4.46 -4.81 15.30
N PHE A 177 -4.25 -3.50 15.32
CA PHE A 177 -3.36 -2.82 14.39
C PHE A 177 -1.93 -2.89 14.94
N VAL A 178 -1.08 -3.67 14.26
CA VAL A 178 0.27 -4.02 14.73
C VAL A 178 1.32 -3.17 14.03
N GLN A 179 1.99 -2.29 14.77
CA GLN A 179 3.07 -1.46 14.27
C GLN A 179 4.17 -1.30 15.31
N SER A 180 5.40 -1.64 14.97
CA SER A 180 6.57 -1.44 15.84
C SER A 180 7.08 0.01 15.82
N GLN A 181 6.70 0.76 14.80
CA GLN A 181 7.06 2.15 14.56
C GLN A 181 5.78 2.96 14.36
N LEU A 182 5.80 4.23 14.78
CA LEU A 182 4.74 5.17 14.48
C LEU A 182 4.65 5.37 12.96
N VAL A 183 3.50 5.07 12.38
CA VAL A 183 3.24 5.28 10.96
C VAL A 183 2.85 6.74 10.69
N SER A 184 3.16 7.24 9.49
CA SER A 184 2.73 8.60 9.09
C SER A 184 1.21 8.68 8.96
N PRO A 185 0.62 9.89 9.06
CA PRO A 185 -0.81 10.09 8.88
C PRO A 185 -1.32 9.55 7.53
N GLU A 186 -0.56 9.73 6.45
CA GLU A 186 -0.96 9.28 5.10
C GLU A 186 -0.97 7.75 5.01
N ILE A 187 0.05 7.08 5.57
CA ILE A 187 0.13 5.62 5.59
C ILE A 187 -0.97 5.06 6.48
N PHE A 188 -1.22 5.69 7.63
CA PHE A 188 -2.31 5.34 8.52
C PHE A 188 -3.66 5.42 7.79
N GLU A 189 -3.99 6.56 7.18
CA GLU A 189 -5.24 6.74 6.46
C GLU A 189 -5.40 5.74 5.30
N ALA A 190 -4.32 5.50 4.54
CA ALA A 190 -4.36 4.55 3.44
C ALA A 190 -4.60 3.10 3.91
N GLN A 191 -3.88 2.65 4.96
CA GLN A 191 -4.01 1.29 5.48
C GLN A 191 -5.37 1.06 6.14
N ILE A 192 -5.79 1.97 7.03
CA ILE A 192 -7.06 1.85 7.73
C ILE A 192 -8.23 2.02 6.75
N GLY A 193 -8.13 2.97 5.82
CA GLY A 193 -9.12 3.17 4.77
C GLY A 193 -9.29 1.94 3.88
N SER A 194 -8.19 1.28 3.50
CA SER A 194 -8.23 0.01 2.74
C SER A 194 -8.93 -1.09 3.53
N PHE A 195 -8.62 -1.24 4.82
CA PHE A 195 -9.22 -2.28 5.66
C PHE A 195 -10.72 -2.05 5.92
N ILE A 196 -11.12 -0.79 6.17
CA ILE A 196 -12.55 -0.43 6.29
C ILE A 196 -13.29 -0.70 4.97
N LYS A 197 -12.68 -0.39 3.83
CA LYS A 197 -13.28 -0.66 2.53
C LYS A 197 -13.47 -2.16 2.31
N GLU A 198 -12.46 -2.97 2.60
CA GLU A 198 -12.56 -4.43 2.53
C GLU A 198 -13.67 -4.96 3.43
N PHE A 199 -13.77 -4.47 4.67
CA PHE A 199 -14.84 -4.82 5.60
C PHE A 199 -16.24 -4.55 5.01
N ILE A 200 -16.46 -3.34 4.48
CA ILE A 200 -17.75 -2.90 3.91
C ILE A 200 -18.10 -3.71 2.65
N GLU A 201 -17.11 -4.07 1.83
CA GLU A 201 -17.35 -4.79 0.57
C GLU A 201 -17.50 -6.30 0.74
N GLU A 202 -16.71 -6.93 1.61
CA GLU A 202 -16.69 -8.39 1.76
C GLU A 202 -17.74 -8.91 2.74
N THR A 203 -18.18 -8.12 3.73
CA THR A 203 -19.21 -8.55 4.69
C THR A 203 -20.53 -8.90 3.98
N PRO A 204 -21.11 -8.02 3.13
CA PRO A 204 -22.32 -8.36 2.38
C PRO A 204 -22.13 -9.49 1.37
N LYS A 205 -20.97 -9.57 0.71
CA LYS A 205 -20.67 -10.65 -0.25
C LYS A 205 -20.65 -12.01 0.43
N THR A 206 -20.00 -12.11 1.59
CA THR A 206 -19.93 -13.34 2.38
C THR A 206 -21.30 -13.76 2.87
N PHE A 207 -22.07 -12.80 3.38
CA PHE A 207 -23.46 -13.02 3.78
C PHE A 207 -24.32 -13.56 2.62
N ILE A 208 -24.24 -12.95 1.43
CA ILE A 208 -25.00 -13.38 0.26
C ILE A 208 -24.57 -14.76 -0.25
N ARG A 209 -23.27 -15.09 -0.19
CA ARG A 209 -22.81 -16.45 -0.54
C ARG A 209 -23.43 -17.49 0.38
N ALA A 210 -23.45 -17.24 1.69
CA ALA A 210 -24.08 -18.13 2.66
C ALA A 210 -25.60 -18.22 2.44
N PHE A 211 -26.26 -17.09 2.18
CA PHE A 211 -27.69 -17.04 1.86
C PHE A 211 -28.03 -17.85 0.61
N ASN A 212 -27.29 -17.65 -0.49
CA ASN A 212 -27.51 -18.36 -1.74
C ASN A 212 -27.28 -19.87 -1.56
N PHE A 213 -26.25 -20.26 -0.80
CA PHE A 213 -26.03 -21.66 -0.47
C PHE A 213 -27.24 -22.26 0.27
N MET A 214 -27.80 -21.56 1.27
CA MET A 214 -29.01 -22.02 1.96
C MET A 214 -30.22 -22.08 1.03
N ARG A 215 -30.42 -21.06 0.19
CA ARG A 215 -31.52 -20.98 -0.79
C ARG A 215 -31.47 -22.15 -1.78
N ASP A 216 -30.30 -22.38 -2.37
CA ASP A 216 -30.09 -23.40 -3.40
C ASP A 216 -30.20 -24.80 -2.78
N THR A 217 -29.66 -24.99 -1.57
CA THR A 217 -29.83 -26.25 -0.82
C THR A 217 -31.30 -26.51 -0.54
N THR A 218 -32.07 -25.51 -0.08
CA THR A 218 -33.51 -25.66 0.22
C THR A 218 -34.32 -26.01 -1.03
N ALA A 219 -34.00 -25.39 -2.17
CA ALA A 219 -34.69 -25.65 -3.43
C ALA A 219 -34.38 -27.04 -4.02
N GLN A 220 -33.15 -27.56 -3.84
CA GLN A 220 -32.73 -28.83 -4.43
C GLN A 220 -33.05 -30.05 -3.55
N SER A 221 -33.05 -29.87 -2.24
CA SER A 221 -33.22 -30.96 -1.27
C SER A 221 -34.66 -31.43 -1.05
N LEU A 222 -35.64 -30.78 -1.70
CA LEU A 222 -37.07 -30.97 -1.38
C LEU A 222 -37.33 -30.85 0.14
N PHE A 223 -36.52 -30.09 0.90
CA PHE A 223 -36.87 -29.64 2.26
C PHE A 223 -38.03 -28.64 2.12
N MET A 224 -39.18 -29.17 1.77
CA MET A 224 -40.42 -28.45 1.67
C MET A 224 -40.88 -28.18 3.09
N THR A 225 -40.62 -26.98 3.57
CA THR A 225 -41.34 -26.52 4.77
C THR A 225 -42.83 -26.52 4.39
N GLY A 226 -43.71 -27.01 5.27
CA GLY A 226 -45.16 -27.06 4.98
C GLY A 226 -45.77 -25.70 4.57
N ALA A 227 -45.09 -24.60 4.90
CA ALA A 227 -45.42 -23.24 4.48
C ALA A 227 -44.89 -22.84 3.09
N SER A 228 -43.90 -23.54 2.51
CA SER A 228 -43.54 -23.40 1.09
C SER A 228 -44.58 -24.04 0.16
N ILE A 229 -45.51 -24.80 0.74
CA ILE A 229 -46.64 -25.46 0.07
C ILE A 229 -47.96 -24.75 0.44
N THR A 230 -47.96 -23.42 0.58
CA THR A 230 -49.15 -22.62 0.96
C THR A 230 -50.37 -22.78 0.06
N SER A 231 -50.26 -23.58 -1.00
CA SER A 231 -51.23 -23.70 -2.06
C SER A 231 -51.53 -25.14 -2.52
N VAL A 232 -51.11 -26.17 -1.79
CA VAL A 232 -51.71 -27.50 -1.98
C VAL A 232 -53.06 -27.51 -1.28
N ARG A 233 -54.12 -27.19 -2.04
CA ARG A 233 -55.35 -27.95 -1.84
C ARG A 233 -55.04 -29.36 -2.34
N PRO A 234 -55.18 -30.43 -1.55
CA PRO A 234 -55.40 -31.72 -2.15
C PRO A 234 -56.67 -31.57 -2.97
N VAL A 235 -56.56 -31.46 -4.29
CA VAL A 235 -57.70 -31.67 -5.17
C VAL A 235 -57.93 -33.17 -5.21
N THR A 236 -58.37 -33.74 -4.09
CA THR A 236 -59.19 -34.94 -4.16
C THR A 236 -60.59 -34.45 -4.51
N GLN A 237 -60.79 -34.07 -5.77
CA GLN A 237 -62.11 -34.20 -6.38
C GLN A 237 -62.21 -35.60 -6.98
N TYR A 238 -61.93 -36.61 -6.15
CA TYR A 238 -62.50 -37.93 -6.35
C TYR A 238 -63.43 -38.12 -5.17
N ARG A 239 -64.72 -38.25 -5.47
CA ARG A 239 -65.65 -39.00 -4.65
C ARG A 239 -64.89 -40.27 -4.23
N LEU A 240 -64.66 -40.46 -2.93
CA LEU A 240 -64.05 -41.69 -2.41
C LEU A 240 -65.02 -42.86 -2.69
N GLU A 241 -64.97 -43.41 -3.90
CA GLU A 241 -65.30 -44.80 -4.11
C GLU A 241 -63.99 -45.56 -3.95
N ILE A 242 -63.86 -46.22 -2.79
CA ILE A 242 -62.70 -47.05 -2.45
C ILE A 242 -62.70 -48.24 -3.42
N TYR A 243 -61.90 -48.16 -4.47
CA TYR A 243 -61.49 -49.30 -5.26
C TYR A 243 -59.96 -49.25 -5.46
N ASN A 244 -59.27 -50.11 -4.70
CA ASN A 244 -57.84 -50.44 -4.75
C ASN A 244 -56.82 -49.40 -4.23
N PRO A 245 -55.93 -49.78 -3.28
CA PRO A 245 -54.84 -48.95 -2.81
C PRO A 245 -53.66 -49.08 -3.78
N SER A 246 -53.77 -48.50 -4.95
CA SER A 246 -52.58 -48.19 -5.75
C SER A 246 -51.97 -46.92 -5.17
N ILE A 247 -50.72 -47.00 -4.73
CA ILE A 247 -49.93 -45.81 -4.36
C ILE A 247 -49.75 -44.99 -5.65
N VAL A 248 -50.63 -44.02 -5.87
CA VAL A 248 -50.46 -43.04 -6.95
C VAL A 248 -49.39 -42.06 -6.46
N PRO A 249 -48.26 -41.90 -7.16
CA PRO A 249 -47.36 -40.79 -6.88
C PRO A 249 -48.17 -39.52 -7.13
N TYR A 250 -48.36 -38.69 -6.10
CA TYR A 250 -49.06 -37.42 -6.26
C TYR A 250 -48.43 -36.64 -7.42
N PRO A 251 -49.17 -36.33 -8.50
CA PRO A 251 -48.65 -35.42 -9.51
C PRO A 251 -48.44 -34.07 -8.84
N GLY A 252 -47.29 -33.45 -9.08
CA GLY A 252 -46.99 -32.11 -8.59
C GLY A 252 -48.17 -31.18 -8.86
N VAL A 253 -48.50 -30.34 -7.88
CA VAL A 253 -49.57 -29.37 -8.08
C VAL A 253 -49.15 -28.38 -9.16
N ASN A 254 -49.95 -28.33 -10.22
CA ASN A 254 -49.82 -27.36 -11.30
C ASN A 254 -50.44 -26.04 -10.83
N TYR A 255 -49.64 -24.99 -10.81
CA TYR A 255 -50.08 -23.62 -10.57
C TYR A 255 -50.28 -22.92 -11.90
N THR A 256 -51.44 -22.32 -12.09
CA THR A 256 -51.68 -21.36 -13.17
C THR A 256 -51.54 -19.96 -12.60
N PHE A 257 -50.58 -19.20 -13.12
CA PHE A 257 -50.41 -17.80 -12.77
C PHE A 257 -51.35 -16.90 -13.60
N THR A 258 -51.41 -15.62 -13.23
CA THR A 258 -52.26 -14.61 -13.88
C THR A 258 -51.93 -14.38 -15.36
N ASP A 259 -50.74 -14.80 -15.81
CA ASP A 259 -50.28 -14.74 -17.20
C ASP A 259 -50.57 -16.03 -17.99
N ASN A 260 -51.39 -16.94 -17.45
CA ASN A 260 -51.66 -18.28 -17.99
C ASN A 260 -50.42 -19.22 -18.06
N SER A 261 -49.29 -18.86 -17.45
CA SER A 261 -48.19 -19.81 -17.32
C SER A 261 -48.54 -20.91 -16.31
N THR A 262 -48.31 -22.16 -16.71
CA THR A 262 -48.51 -23.34 -15.85
C THR A 262 -47.18 -23.78 -15.28
N CYS A 263 -47.16 -24.12 -14.00
CA CYS A 263 -45.92 -24.24 -13.29
C CYS A 263 -46.00 -25.32 -12.21
N VAL A 264 -45.01 -26.21 -12.18
CA VAL A 264 -45.04 -27.42 -11.36
C VAL A 264 -43.97 -27.30 -10.28
N CYS A 265 -44.38 -27.19 -9.01
CA CYS A 265 -43.39 -27.00 -7.94
C CYS A 265 -42.58 -28.24 -7.58
N SER A 266 -42.94 -29.40 -8.16
CA SER A 266 -42.17 -30.65 -8.04
C SER A 266 -41.17 -30.86 -9.19
N SER A 267 -41.00 -29.88 -10.09
CA SER A 267 -40.05 -29.99 -11.21
C SER A 267 -38.76 -29.22 -10.92
N SER A 268 -37.72 -29.47 -11.74
CA SER A 268 -36.48 -28.70 -11.73
C SER A 268 -36.65 -27.23 -12.12
N THR A 269 -37.80 -26.84 -12.69
CA THR A 269 -38.14 -25.45 -13.05
C THR A 269 -38.86 -24.69 -11.94
N ALA A 270 -39.07 -25.32 -10.77
CA ALA A 270 -39.76 -24.71 -9.63
C ALA A 270 -39.07 -23.43 -9.10
N THR A 271 -37.75 -23.27 -9.26
CA THR A 271 -37.00 -22.09 -8.78
C THR A 271 -37.27 -20.83 -9.59
N THR A 272 -37.61 -20.98 -10.88
CA THR A 272 -37.96 -19.86 -11.78
C THR A 272 -39.47 -19.64 -11.87
N CYS A 273 -40.24 -20.39 -11.09
CA CYS A 273 -41.68 -20.41 -11.10
C CYS A 273 -42.25 -19.29 -10.23
N MET A 274 -42.56 -18.15 -10.84
CA MET A 274 -43.01 -16.94 -10.15
C MET A 274 -44.13 -16.24 -10.92
N GLY A 275 -45.00 -15.55 -10.18
CA GLY A 275 -46.05 -14.71 -10.74
C GLY A 275 -46.50 -13.65 -9.73
N LEU A 276 -47.42 -12.79 -10.15
CA LEU A 276 -47.92 -11.70 -9.32
C LEU A 276 -48.87 -12.23 -8.25
N ALA A 277 -48.69 -11.76 -7.01
CA ALA A 277 -49.63 -12.05 -5.94
C ALA A 277 -50.95 -11.32 -6.18
N THR A 278 -52.06 -11.89 -5.69
CA THR A 278 -53.40 -11.30 -5.82
C THR A 278 -54.04 -11.09 -4.46
N PHE A 279 -54.92 -10.10 -4.33
CA PHE A 279 -55.74 -9.87 -3.14
C PHE A 279 -57.16 -9.53 -3.59
N ASP A 280 -58.15 -10.29 -3.15
CA ASP A 280 -59.54 -10.22 -3.63
C ASP A 280 -59.64 -10.20 -5.16
N ASN A 281 -58.95 -11.15 -5.83
CA ASN A 281 -58.85 -11.33 -7.29
C ASN A 281 -58.21 -10.17 -8.07
N ASN A 282 -57.66 -9.16 -7.39
CA ASN A 282 -56.90 -8.08 -8.03
C ASN A 282 -55.41 -8.31 -7.86
N VAL A 283 -54.61 -7.97 -8.86
CA VAL A 283 -53.15 -8.00 -8.76
C VAL A 283 -52.70 -7.04 -7.66
N LEU A 284 -51.84 -7.54 -6.76
CA LEU A 284 -51.24 -6.76 -5.69
C LEU A 284 -49.85 -6.28 -6.15
N PRO A 285 -49.66 -4.97 -6.42
CA PRO A 285 -48.42 -4.45 -6.95
C PRO A 285 -47.24 -4.75 -6.03
N GLY A 286 -46.06 -4.97 -6.60
CA GLY A 286 -44.82 -5.23 -5.88
C GLY A 286 -44.70 -6.55 -5.12
N PHE A 287 -45.77 -7.35 -4.96
CA PHE A 287 -45.67 -8.68 -4.35
C PHE A 287 -45.68 -9.79 -5.39
N GLN A 288 -44.72 -10.69 -5.26
CA GLN A 288 -44.64 -11.91 -6.06
C GLN A 288 -45.06 -13.12 -5.23
N THR A 289 -45.53 -14.15 -5.92
CA THR A 289 -45.82 -15.49 -5.42
C THR A 289 -45.11 -16.53 -6.30
N GLY A 290 -44.90 -17.73 -5.80
CA GLY A 290 -44.19 -18.78 -6.53
C GLY A 290 -44.03 -20.05 -5.71
N CYS A 291 -43.35 -21.04 -6.28
CA CYS A 291 -43.09 -22.31 -5.61
C CYS A 291 -42.24 -22.17 -4.35
N TYR A 292 -41.28 -21.25 -4.39
CA TYR A 292 -40.42 -20.94 -3.27
C TYR A 292 -40.70 -19.53 -2.80
N MET A 293 -41.28 -19.43 -1.61
CA MET A 293 -41.62 -18.16 -0.98
C MET A 293 -40.42 -17.24 -0.82
N LEU A 294 -39.23 -17.80 -0.57
CA LEU A 294 -38.00 -17.02 -0.49
C LEU A 294 -37.68 -16.34 -1.83
N ASN A 295 -37.78 -17.06 -2.95
CA ASN A 295 -37.57 -16.51 -4.29
C ASN A 295 -38.63 -15.44 -4.62
N ALA A 296 -39.89 -15.72 -4.27
CA ALA A 296 -40.97 -14.77 -4.45
C ALA A 296 -40.74 -13.48 -3.62
N LEU A 297 -40.32 -13.59 -2.36
CA LEU A 297 -39.96 -12.43 -1.54
C LEU A 297 -38.79 -11.66 -2.17
N MET A 298 -37.73 -12.35 -2.60
CA MET A 298 -36.55 -11.72 -3.21
C MET A 298 -36.90 -10.92 -4.47
N ASN A 299 -37.82 -11.44 -5.29
CA ASN A 299 -38.28 -10.77 -6.52
C ASN A 299 -39.37 -9.72 -6.28
N SER A 300 -39.93 -9.64 -5.08
CA SER A 300 -40.88 -8.58 -4.70
C SER A 300 -40.17 -7.22 -4.64
N THR A 301 -40.90 -6.15 -4.94
CA THR A 301 -40.42 -4.77 -4.92
C THR A 301 -41.04 -3.98 -3.77
N LEU A 302 -40.54 -2.77 -3.53
CA LEU A 302 -41.05 -1.87 -2.49
C LEU A 302 -42.36 -1.15 -2.87
N GLU A 303 -42.93 -1.41 -4.06
CA GLU A 303 -44.09 -0.66 -4.57
C GLU A 303 -45.29 -0.65 -3.64
N ALA A 304 -45.62 -1.79 -3.04
CA ALA A 304 -46.70 -1.85 -2.05
C ALA A 304 -46.33 -1.20 -0.70
N PHE A 305 -45.05 -1.19 -0.35
CA PHE A 305 -44.55 -0.63 0.92
C PHE A 305 -44.58 0.91 0.91
N ASP A 306 -44.49 1.51 -0.27
CA ASP A 306 -44.53 2.98 -0.46
C ASP A 306 -45.95 3.51 -0.69
N ASN A 307 -46.96 2.65 -0.76
CA ASN A 307 -48.34 3.01 -1.13
C ASN A 307 -49.33 2.78 0.03
N GLN A 308 -49.69 3.88 0.70
CA GLN A 308 -50.63 3.85 1.83
C GLN A 308 -51.99 3.25 1.48
N THR A 309 -52.47 3.42 0.24
CA THR A 309 -53.75 2.85 -0.20
C THR A 309 -53.70 1.33 -0.21
N ILE A 310 -52.57 0.73 -0.59
CA ILE A 310 -52.37 -0.72 -0.59
C ILE A 310 -52.29 -1.24 0.85
N ILE A 311 -51.52 -0.56 1.71
CA ILE A 311 -51.37 -0.91 3.12
C ILE A 311 -52.73 -0.86 3.83
N ASN A 312 -53.52 0.18 3.58
CA ASN A 312 -54.86 0.32 4.15
C ASN A 312 -55.82 -0.78 3.68
N LYS A 313 -55.73 -1.25 2.43
CA LYS A 313 -56.51 -2.41 1.96
C LYS A 313 -56.18 -3.69 2.72
N LEU A 314 -54.89 -3.91 3.01
CA LEU A 314 -54.44 -5.05 3.83
C LEU A 314 -54.80 -4.84 5.32
N ASN A 315 -55.07 -3.61 5.73
CA ASN A 315 -55.33 -3.25 7.10
C ASN A 315 -56.78 -2.81 7.36
N ASN A 316 -57.65 -3.77 7.64
CA ASN A 316 -59.05 -3.51 8.01
C ASN A 316 -59.21 -3.23 9.53
N SER A 317 -58.14 -2.79 10.21
CA SER A 317 -58.10 -2.58 11.66
C SER A 317 -58.04 -1.09 12.02
N SER A 318 -58.35 -0.75 13.28
CA SER A 318 -58.38 0.63 13.78
C SER A 318 -57.00 1.29 13.90
N ARG A 319 -55.91 0.51 13.87
CA ARG A 319 -54.53 1.03 13.97
C ARG A 319 -53.98 1.29 12.58
N SER A 320 -53.38 2.45 12.34
CA SER A 320 -52.77 2.78 11.05
C SER A 320 -51.32 2.32 10.99
N PHE A 321 -50.99 1.43 10.07
CA PHE A 321 -49.60 1.13 9.68
C PHE A 321 -49.13 2.19 8.68
N GLN A 322 -47.90 2.67 8.83
CA GLN A 322 -47.37 3.73 7.96
C GLN A 322 -46.63 3.14 6.76
N LYS A 323 -46.79 3.77 5.59
CA LYS A 323 -45.94 3.50 4.43
C LYS A 323 -44.48 3.89 4.70
N LEU A 324 -43.58 3.35 3.88
CA LEU A 324 -42.20 3.83 3.84
C LEU A 324 -42.12 5.23 3.23
N ASN A 325 -41.08 5.97 3.60
CA ASN A 325 -40.76 7.30 3.07
C ASN A 325 -39.81 7.24 1.87
N SER A 326 -39.50 6.02 1.38
CA SER A 326 -38.54 5.82 0.29
C SER A 326 -39.10 6.30 -1.04
N SER A 327 -38.23 6.84 -1.88
CA SER A 327 -38.56 7.32 -3.23
C SER A 327 -38.31 6.29 -4.33
N ASN A 328 -37.80 5.10 -4.01
CA ASN A 328 -37.41 4.08 -4.98
C ASN A 328 -38.21 2.78 -4.85
N SER A 329 -39.48 2.87 -5.22
CA SER A 329 -40.48 1.79 -5.19
C SER A 329 -40.14 0.57 -6.07
N ASN A 330 -39.31 0.75 -7.10
CA ASN A 330 -38.94 -0.32 -8.04
C ASN A 330 -37.74 -1.16 -7.57
N ARG A 331 -37.19 -0.89 -6.39
CA ARG A 331 -36.09 -1.67 -5.83
C ARG A 331 -36.61 -3.02 -5.30
N THR A 332 -35.97 -4.12 -5.67
CA THR A 332 -36.31 -5.45 -5.18
C THR A 332 -35.75 -5.71 -3.78
N ILE A 333 -36.38 -6.60 -3.03
CA ILE A 333 -35.87 -7.06 -1.73
C ILE A 333 -34.50 -7.74 -1.90
N GLU A 334 -34.26 -8.48 -2.99
CA GLU A 334 -32.95 -9.07 -3.27
C GLU A 334 -31.83 -8.02 -3.36
N LYS A 335 -32.10 -6.88 -3.98
CA LYS A 335 -31.13 -5.77 -4.07
C LYS A 335 -30.88 -5.08 -2.72
N LEU A 336 -31.81 -5.16 -1.78
CA LEU A 336 -31.59 -4.67 -0.42
C LEU A 336 -30.80 -5.69 0.39
N LEU A 337 -31.18 -6.97 0.30
CA LEU A 337 -30.49 -8.08 0.94
C LEU A 337 -29.03 -8.17 0.47
N GLY A 338 -28.76 -7.87 -0.81
CA GLY A 338 -27.43 -7.79 -1.39
C GLY A 338 -26.48 -6.82 -0.69
N GLN A 339 -27.04 -5.83 0.01
CA GLN A 339 -26.32 -4.87 0.85
C GLN A 339 -26.62 -5.06 2.34
N MET A 340 -27.15 -6.23 2.73
CA MET A 340 -27.58 -6.55 4.10
C MET A 340 -28.57 -5.52 4.67
N PHE A 341 -29.41 -4.95 3.80
CA PHE A 341 -30.31 -3.85 4.10
C PHE A 341 -29.62 -2.58 4.61
N VAL A 342 -28.30 -2.43 4.46
CA VAL A 342 -27.59 -1.19 4.78
C VAL A 342 -27.76 -0.20 3.63
N GLN A 343 -28.21 1.02 3.96
CA GLN A 343 -28.37 2.08 2.99
C GLN A 343 -27.08 2.86 2.76
N PHE A 344 -26.37 3.18 3.85
CA PHE A 344 -25.05 3.79 3.80
C PHE A 344 -24.26 3.45 5.05
N TRP A 345 -22.94 3.53 4.92
CA TRP A 345 -21.98 3.36 6.01
C TRP A 345 -21.39 4.72 6.35
N SER A 346 -21.43 5.10 7.63
CA SER A 346 -20.63 6.20 8.15
C SER A 346 -19.36 5.60 8.77
N ASN A 347 -18.21 6.20 8.48
CA ASN A 347 -16.97 5.81 9.13
C ASN A 347 -16.16 7.05 9.52
N SER A 348 -15.37 6.91 10.57
CA SER A 348 -14.43 7.94 10.99
C SER A 348 -13.15 7.30 11.53
N THR A 349 -12.02 7.99 11.37
CA THR A 349 -10.73 7.59 11.90
C THR A 349 -10.08 8.75 12.66
N SER A 350 -9.26 8.45 13.66
CA SER A 350 -8.58 9.45 14.49
C SER A 350 -7.10 9.09 14.65
N TYR A 351 -6.25 9.77 13.89
CA TYR A 351 -4.80 9.64 14.02
C TYR A 351 -4.31 10.05 15.40
N GLU A 352 -4.90 11.08 16.01
CA GLU A 352 -4.56 11.53 17.36
C GLU A 352 -4.74 10.42 18.41
N LYS A 353 -5.88 9.72 18.38
CA LYS A 353 -6.13 8.59 19.30
C LYS A 353 -5.14 7.45 19.06
N TYR A 354 -4.78 7.18 17.80
CA TYR A 354 -3.74 6.22 17.46
C TYR A 354 -2.37 6.63 18.00
N PHE A 355 -1.94 7.87 17.76
CA PHE A 355 -0.67 8.44 18.24
C PHE A 355 -0.56 8.32 19.77
N GLN A 356 -1.62 8.70 20.49
CA GLN A 356 -1.67 8.62 21.95
C GLN A 356 -1.55 7.17 22.46
N LYS A 357 -2.09 6.17 21.75
CA LYS A 357 -1.96 4.76 22.14
C LYS A 357 -0.63 4.15 21.74
N CYS A 358 -0.09 4.47 20.56
CA CYS A 358 1.27 4.08 20.16
C CYS A 358 2.29 4.61 21.18
N ALA A 359 2.09 5.85 21.65
CA ALA A 359 2.93 6.53 22.66
C ALA A 359 4.42 6.40 22.32
N PRO A 360 4.93 7.15 21.31
CA PRO A 360 6.29 6.99 20.81
C PRO A 360 7.32 7.15 21.95
N LYS A 361 8.21 6.17 22.11
CA LYS A 361 9.25 6.19 23.18
C LYS A 361 10.22 7.34 22.96
N SER A 362 10.67 7.47 21.72
CA SER A 362 11.57 8.48 21.22
C SER A 362 11.45 8.55 19.71
N CYS A 363 11.73 9.70 19.12
CA CYS A 363 11.92 9.84 17.68
C CYS A 363 13.36 10.23 17.38
N SER A 364 13.90 9.70 16.29
CA SER A 364 15.21 10.08 15.77
C SER A 364 15.19 10.25 14.27
N TYR A 365 15.93 11.23 13.77
CA TYR A 365 16.13 11.44 12.34
C TYR A 365 17.56 11.94 12.07
N ARG A 366 18.02 11.69 10.84
CA ARG A 366 19.36 12.05 10.38
C ARG A 366 19.32 13.34 9.61
N LYS A 367 20.22 14.25 9.96
CA LYS A 367 20.47 15.47 9.21
C LYS A 367 21.88 15.48 8.65
N ASN A 368 22.00 15.83 7.38
CA ASN A 368 23.28 15.96 6.72
C ASN A 368 23.76 17.40 6.79
N HIS A 369 24.99 17.58 7.26
CA HIS A 369 25.62 18.88 7.44
C HIS A 369 26.95 18.93 6.68
N HIS A 370 27.26 20.12 6.18
CA HIS A 370 28.61 20.43 5.74
C HIS A 370 29.48 20.77 6.95
N HIS A 371 30.76 20.44 6.87
CA HIS A 371 31.72 20.85 7.87
C HIS A 371 31.75 22.38 8.01
N SER A 372 31.76 22.85 9.26
CA SER A 372 31.91 24.28 9.53
C SER A 372 33.31 24.75 9.15
N PHE A 373 33.46 26.05 8.89
CA PHE A 373 34.76 26.65 8.57
C PHE A 373 35.84 26.32 9.62
N TRP A 374 35.47 26.33 10.90
CA TRP A 374 36.39 26.04 11.99
C TRP A 374 36.84 24.58 12.02
N GLU A 375 35.94 23.64 11.74
CA GLU A 375 36.30 22.22 11.60
C GLU A 375 37.24 22.00 10.43
N ILE A 376 36.96 22.63 9.28
CA ILE A 376 37.84 22.57 8.10
C ILE A 376 39.24 23.08 8.47
N LEU A 377 39.32 24.22 9.18
CA LEU A 377 40.59 24.82 9.60
C LEU A 377 41.38 23.92 10.55
N LEU A 378 40.74 23.35 11.58
CA LEU A 378 41.39 22.46 12.54
C LEU A 378 41.91 21.19 11.85
N SER A 379 41.12 20.61 10.95
CA SER A 379 41.51 19.45 10.16
C SER A 379 42.68 19.75 9.22
N LEU A 380 42.73 20.96 8.61
CA LEU A 380 43.86 21.39 7.79
C LEU A 380 45.17 21.52 8.59
N ILE A 381 45.10 22.04 9.82
CA ILE A 381 46.28 22.16 10.68
C ILE A 381 46.84 20.77 11.02
N GLY A 382 45.97 19.84 11.42
CA GLY A 382 46.36 18.45 11.68
C GLY A 382 46.94 17.75 10.45
N PHE A 383 46.30 17.93 9.30
CA PHE A 383 46.78 17.37 8.03
C PHE A 383 48.13 17.96 7.61
N PHE A 384 48.34 19.27 7.77
CA PHE A 384 49.62 19.93 7.48
C PHE A 384 50.76 19.33 8.29
N GLN A 385 50.54 19.10 9.58
CA GLN A 385 51.57 18.52 10.43
C GLN A 385 51.94 17.10 9.98
N GLY A 386 50.95 16.23 9.74
CA GLY A 386 51.20 14.86 9.28
C GLY A 386 51.85 14.81 7.89
N ALA A 387 51.31 15.57 6.92
CA ALA A 387 51.83 15.63 5.56
C ALA A 387 53.26 16.19 5.52
N SER A 388 53.56 17.22 6.32
CA SER A 388 54.90 17.82 6.41
C SER A 388 55.94 16.80 6.89
N THR A 389 55.63 16.03 7.95
CA THR A 389 56.56 15.01 8.47
C THR A 389 56.81 13.90 7.45
N VAL A 390 55.76 13.34 6.85
CA VAL A 390 55.87 12.22 5.90
C VAL A 390 56.58 12.65 4.62
N LEU A 391 56.18 13.78 4.02
CA LEU A 391 56.80 14.30 2.81
C LEU A 391 58.25 14.74 3.07
N GLY A 392 58.57 15.20 4.28
CA GLY A 392 59.92 15.53 4.71
C GLY A 392 60.87 14.33 4.65
N ILE A 393 60.37 13.12 4.92
CA ILE A 393 61.15 11.88 4.82
C ILE A 393 61.16 11.34 3.38
N LEU A 394 60.00 11.33 2.71
CA LEU A 394 59.86 10.71 1.38
C LEU A 394 60.54 11.51 0.26
N SER A 395 60.46 12.84 0.29
CA SER A 395 61.00 13.70 -0.77
C SER A 395 62.50 13.52 -0.99
N PRO A 396 63.37 13.53 0.04
CA PRO A 396 64.80 13.27 -0.16
C PRO A 396 65.07 11.80 -0.53
N LEU A 397 64.31 10.83 0.00
CA LEU A 397 64.48 9.43 -0.39
C LEU A 397 64.18 9.19 -1.88
N LEU A 398 63.11 9.82 -2.40
CA LEU A 398 62.72 9.73 -3.81
C LEU A 398 63.80 10.31 -4.73
N ILE A 399 64.34 11.50 -4.41
CA ILE A 399 65.34 12.16 -5.26
C ILE A 399 66.74 11.57 -5.11
N ILE A 400 67.15 11.19 -3.90
CA ILE A 400 68.53 10.72 -3.63
C ILE A 400 68.68 9.23 -3.93
N LYS A 401 67.74 8.38 -3.50
CA LYS A 401 67.88 6.91 -3.63
C LYS A 401 67.19 6.32 -4.86
N ILE A 402 66.02 6.85 -5.24
CA ILE A 402 65.15 6.23 -6.25
C ILE A 402 65.39 6.86 -7.62
N TRP A 403 65.44 8.19 -7.71
CA TRP A 403 65.62 8.93 -8.96
C TRP A 403 66.88 8.53 -9.75
N PRO A 404 68.07 8.29 -9.13
CA PRO A 404 69.23 7.84 -9.89
C PRO A 404 69.05 6.43 -10.46
N LYS A 405 68.39 5.54 -9.73
CA LYS A 405 68.10 4.16 -10.19
C LYS A 405 67.11 4.14 -11.35
N VAL A 406 66.08 4.99 -11.28
CA VAL A 406 65.08 5.16 -12.34
C VAL A 406 65.70 5.81 -13.57
N ARG A 407 66.48 6.89 -13.38
CA ARG A 407 67.25 7.56 -14.44
C ARG A 407 68.18 6.58 -15.16
N ASN A 408 68.93 5.76 -14.42
CA ASN A 408 69.84 4.77 -15.00
C ASN A 408 69.12 3.66 -15.77
N LYS A 409 67.92 3.23 -15.34
CA LYS A 409 67.09 2.26 -16.08
C LYS A 409 66.49 2.87 -17.36
N ILE A 410 66.04 4.12 -17.31
CA ILE A 410 65.46 4.83 -18.46
C ILE A 410 66.54 5.13 -19.52
N CYS A 411 67.73 5.57 -19.10
CA CYS A 411 68.87 5.82 -20.02
C CYS A 411 69.45 4.52 -20.63
N LYS A 412 69.39 3.37 -19.94
CA LYS A 412 69.79 2.07 -20.51
C LYS A 412 68.81 1.53 -21.57
N ARG A 413 67.54 1.96 -21.56
CA ARG A 413 66.54 1.54 -22.55
C ARG A 413 66.60 2.32 -23.87
N THR A 414 67.43 3.36 -23.97
CA THR A 414 67.52 4.23 -25.16
C THR A 414 68.88 4.21 -25.87
N SER A 415 69.71 3.18 -25.68
CA SER A 415 70.84 2.92 -26.55
C SER A 415 70.47 1.84 -27.57
N PRO A 416 70.29 2.18 -28.88
CA PRO A 416 70.67 1.26 -29.93
C PRO A 416 72.21 1.23 -30.02
N THR A 417 72.72 0.03 -30.15
CA THR A 417 74.09 -0.36 -30.45
C THR A 417 74.73 0.57 -31.48
N THR A 418 75.93 1.12 -31.23
CA THR A 418 77.11 1.07 -32.13
C THR A 418 78.31 1.69 -31.40
N GLN A 419 79.46 1.05 -31.57
CA GLN A 419 80.73 1.28 -30.88
C GLN A 419 81.45 2.59 -31.25
N THR A 420 82.12 3.15 -30.23
CA THR A 420 83.45 3.80 -30.21
C THR A 420 83.76 4.98 -31.13
N VAL A 421 84.17 6.12 -30.54
CA VAL A 421 85.54 6.71 -30.57
C VAL A 421 85.53 8.18 -30.03
N VAL A 422 86.31 8.39 -28.95
CA VAL A 422 87.11 9.59 -28.55
C VAL A 422 86.48 10.92 -28.05
N MET A 423 87.03 11.32 -26.89
CA MET A 423 87.26 12.62 -26.22
C MET A 423 86.13 13.63 -25.91
N GLU A 424 86.01 13.87 -24.60
CA GLU A 424 85.87 15.16 -23.90
C GLU A 424 84.91 16.22 -24.45
N THR A 425 83.72 16.30 -23.84
CA THR A 425 83.21 17.43 -23.01
C THR A 425 81.66 17.39 -22.91
N MET A 426 81.12 17.95 -21.82
CA MET A 426 79.70 18.28 -21.53
C MET A 426 78.78 17.22 -20.89
N PRO A 427 78.15 17.58 -19.75
CA PRO A 427 76.88 17.03 -19.32
C PRO A 427 75.79 18.12 -19.26
N GLU A 428 75.39 18.73 -20.38
CA GLU A 428 74.22 19.63 -20.41
C GLU A 428 73.00 19.09 -21.18
N ILE A 429 73.13 18.03 -21.97
CA ILE A 429 72.05 17.62 -22.90
C ILE A 429 70.92 16.81 -22.21
N CYS A 430 71.13 16.31 -20.99
CA CYS A 430 70.15 15.42 -20.34
C CYS A 430 69.01 16.15 -19.60
N VAL A 431 69.15 17.46 -19.31
CA VAL A 431 68.15 18.22 -18.54
C VAL A 431 67.03 18.78 -19.44
N LEU A 432 67.32 19.08 -20.71
CA LEU A 432 66.40 19.77 -21.61
C LEU A 432 65.27 18.90 -22.21
N ARG A 433 65.44 17.57 -22.30
CA ARG A 433 64.40 16.69 -22.88
C ARG A 433 63.30 16.25 -21.92
N ILE A 434 63.51 16.32 -20.59
CA ILE A 434 62.48 15.94 -19.61
C ILE A 434 61.42 17.04 -19.45
N PHE A 435 61.79 18.32 -19.64
CA PHE A 435 60.82 19.42 -19.63
C PHE A 435 59.95 19.48 -20.89
N HIS A 436 60.40 18.92 -22.02
CA HIS A 436 59.61 18.91 -23.26
C HIS A 436 58.53 17.82 -23.28
N THR A 437 58.70 16.72 -22.53
CA THR A 437 57.71 15.64 -22.40
C THR A 437 56.67 15.86 -21.30
N LEU A 438 56.89 16.79 -20.37
CA LEU A 438 55.86 17.19 -19.38
C LEU A 438 55.04 18.42 -19.82
N LYS A 439 55.42 19.08 -20.92
CA LYS A 439 54.70 20.25 -21.48
C LYS A 439 53.66 19.86 -22.55
N THR A 440 53.51 18.58 -22.89
CA THR A 440 52.58 18.09 -23.93
C THR A 440 51.52 17.12 -23.41
N SER A 441 51.09 17.21 -22.14
CA SER A 441 49.93 16.46 -21.63
C SER A 441 48.90 17.31 -20.89
N SER A 442 48.69 18.55 -21.36
CA SER A 442 47.54 19.35 -20.94
C SER A 442 47.05 20.19 -22.13
N HIS A 443 46.39 19.53 -23.07
CA HIS A 443 45.26 20.06 -23.84
C HIS A 443 44.77 18.91 -24.73
N ASP A 444 43.67 18.29 -24.30
CA ASP A 444 42.53 17.86 -25.12
C ASP A 444 41.68 16.92 -24.28
N PHE A 445 40.79 17.52 -23.49
CA PHE A 445 39.63 16.84 -22.93
C PHE A 445 38.40 17.63 -23.36
N CYS A 446 37.83 17.23 -24.50
CA CYS A 446 36.46 17.56 -24.88
C CYS A 446 35.81 16.30 -25.46
N LEU A 447 34.69 15.92 -24.83
CA LEU A 447 33.58 15.08 -25.26
C LEU A 447 33.69 14.36 -26.62
N MET A 448 33.55 13.03 -26.62
CA MET A 448 32.41 12.33 -27.24
C MET A 448 32.36 10.83 -26.90
N THR A 449 31.12 10.36 -26.73
CA THR A 449 30.56 9.00 -26.65
C THR A 449 31.34 7.82 -27.26
N PRO A 450 31.14 6.58 -26.77
CA PRO A 450 31.29 5.39 -27.60
C PRO A 450 29.94 4.86 -28.10
N LEU A 451 29.86 4.77 -29.42
CA LEU A 451 28.93 3.95 -30.17
C LEU A 451 29.18 2.45 -29.92
N VAL A 452 28.06 1.75 -29.88
CA VAL A 452 27.84 0.29 -29.99
C VAL A 452 28.71 -0.38 -31.08
N PRO A 453 29.06 -1.66 -30.89
CA PRO A 453 29.02 -2.59 -32.01
C PRO A 453 28.01 -3.72 -31.76
N VAL A 454 27.14 -3.87 -32.73
CA VAL A 454 26.15 -4.94 -32.91
C VAL A 454 26.87 -6.20 -33.38
N ALA A 455 26.54 -7.34 -32.77
CA ALA A 455 26.57 -8.64 -33.44
C ALA A 455 25.28 -9.40 -33.06
N GLN A 456 24.43 -9.64 -34.07
CA GLN A 456 23.16 -10.39 -34.06
C GLN A 456 23.42 -11.87 -33.74
N SER A 457 22.71 -12.50 -32.80
CA SER A 457 21.39 -13.15 -32.89
C SER A 457 21.25 -14.28 -33.93
N LEU A 458 21.15 -15.52 -33.45
CA LEU A 458 20.47 -16.64 -34.10
C LEU A 458 19.51 -17.32 -33.09
N LYS A 459 18.22 -17.11 -33.34
CA LYS A 459 16.96 -17.81 -32.98
C LYS A 459 16.95 -19.07 -32.06
N GLU A 460 16.13 -18.95 -30.99
CA GLU A 460 14.99 -19.79 -30.50
C GLU A 460 15.13 -21.32 -30.26
N PRO A 461 14.19 -21.97 -29.52
CA PRO A 461 13.47 -21.59 -28.27
C PRO A 461 13.40 -22.76 -27.25
N ALA A 462 13.00 -22.52 -25.99
CA ALA A 462 12.16 -23.42 -25.15
C ALA A 462 12.15 -23.01 -23.65
N ASP A 463 10.94 -22.72 -23.16
CA ASP A 463 10.25 -23.32 -22.01
C ASP A 463 10.90 -23.46 -20.61
N SER A 464 10.03 -23.31 -19.60
CA SER A 464 10.07 -23.79 -18.20
C SER A 464 10.41 -22.83 -17.03
N SER A 465 9.64 -23.05 -15.95
CA SER A 465 9.76 -22.62 -14.53
C SER A 465 9.33 -21.18 -14.22
N THR A 466 8.29 -20.86 -13.44
CA THR A 466 7.58 -21.49 -12.31
C THR A 466 8.42 -21.67 -11.04
N GLU A 467 8.45 -20.65 -10.17
CA GLU A 467 8.68 -20.74 -8.72
C GLU A 467 7.87 -19.60 -8.04
N PHE A 468 6.69 -19.85 -7.46
CA PHE A 468 6.40 -20.31 -6.08
C PHE A 468 7.08 -19.51 -4.96
N PHE A 469 6.37 -18.52 -4.43
CA PHE A 469 6.62 -17.95 -3.10
C PHE A 469 5.91 -18.82 -2.04
N LEU A 470 6.72 -19.43 -1.17
CA LEU A 470 6.30 -20.19 0.01
C LEU A 470 5.95 -19.22 1.15
N VAL A 471 4.68 -19.26 1.58
CA VAL A 471 4.19 -18.63 2.80
C VAL A 471 4.40 -19.60 3.96
N ILE A 472 5.23 -19.21 4.94
CA ILE A 472 5.37 -19.93 6.20
C ILE A 472 4.27 -19.44 7.15
N ARG A 473 3.28 -20.30 7.42
CA ARG A 473 2.39 -20.21 8.58
C ARG A 473 2.97 -21.08 9.70
N SER A 474 3.33 -20.45 10.81
CA SER A 474 3.52 -21.14 12.10
C SER A 474 2.15 -21.31 12.76
N ALA A 475 1.76 -22.56 13.01
CA ALA A 475 0.69 -22.93 13.91
C ALA A 475 1.29 -23.25 15.28
N GLU A 476 0.78 -22.63 16.34
CA GLU A 476 1.03 -23.06 17.71
C GLU A 476 -0.22 -23.77 18.25
N LEU A 477 0.01 -25.01 18.70
CA LEU A 477 -0.85 -25.83 19.52
C LEU A 477 -0.51 -25.58 20.98
N SER A 478 -1.50 -25.22 21.78
CA SER A 478 -1.65 -25.61 23.20
C SER A 478 -3.12 -25.53 23.60
#